data_AF-A0A925QLG3-F1
#
_entry.id   AF-A0A925QLG3-F1
#
_cell.length_a   1.000
_cell.length_b   1.000
_cell.length_c   1.000
_cell.angle_alpha   90.00
_cell.angle_beta   90.00
_cell.angle_gamma   90.00
#
_symmetry.space_group_name_H-M   'P 1'
#
loop_
_entity.id
_entity.type
_entity.pdbx_description
1 polymer ?
#
loop_
_entity_poly.entity_id
_entity_poly.type
_entity_poly.pdbx_seq_one_letter_code
_entity_poly.pdbx_strand_id
1 'polypeptide(L)'
;PDFVALARAFGWNAHRVEHRDQLDQALQKCLDSVGPYFLDVQVVAEENCFPMIPAGRGHHEVLLAKDRLYEEHSAEAPRATTGVQT
;
A
#
# COMPACT_ATOMS: atom_id res chain seq x y z
N PRO A 1 2.47 -6.46 21.45
CA PRO A 1 3.74 -6.74 22.16
C PRO A 1 4.63 -5.49 22.13
N ASP A 2 5.65 -5.41 22.99
CA ASP A 2 6.61 -4.31 22.98
C ASP A 2 7.83 -4.69 22.10
N PHE A 3 7.77 -4.30 20.82
CA PHE A 3 8.83 -4.56 19.85
C PHE A 3 10.04 -3.63 20.03
N VAL A 4 9.84 -2.44 20.60
CA VAL A 4 10.92 -1.50 20.89
C VAL A 4 11.84 -2.05 21.98
N ALA A 5 11.27 -2.57 23.06
CA ALA A 5 12.04 -3.22 24.11
C ALA A 5 12.81 -4.43 23.59
N LEU A 6 12.20 -5.24 22.72
CA LEU A 6 12.84 -6.39 22.09
C LEU A 6 14.05 -5.97 21.22
N ALA A 7 13.88 -4.97 20.34
CA ALA A 7 14.97 -4.48 19.50
C ALA A 7 16.13 -3.91 20.34
N ARG A 8 15.83 -3.18 21.41
CA ARG A 8 16.85 -2.68 22.34
C ARG A 8 17.60 -3.80 23.06
N ALA A 9 16.94 -4.92 23.36
CA ALA A 9 17.60 -6.08 23.97
C ALA A 9 18.66 -6.71 23.02
N PHE A 10 18.49 -6.56 21.71
CA PHE A 10 19.48 -6.94 20.70
C PHE A 10 20.55 -5.86 20.43
N GLY A 11 20.53 -4.76 21.19
CA GLY A 11 21.48 -3.65 21.05
C GLY A 11 21.16 -2.70 19.88
N TRP A 12 19.95 -2.75 19.33
CA TRP A 12 19.54 -1.86 18.25
C TRP A 12 18.93 -0.57 18.78
N ASN A 13 19.13 0.53 18.05
CA ASN A 13 18.34 1.73 18.26
C ASN A 13 16.89 1.42 17.91
N ALA A 14 15.92 1.94 18.69
CA ALA A 14 14.52 1.68 18.40
C ALA A 14 13.57 2.77 18.91
N HIS A 15 12.53 3.01 18.12
CA HIS A 15 11.50 4.02 18.39
C HIS A 15 10.13 3.55 17.87
N ARG A 16 9.06 4.01 18.54
CA ARG A 16 7.68 3.78 18.12
C ARG A 16 7.03 5.08 17.68
N VAL A 17 6.29 5.04 16.58
CA VAL A 17 5.49 6.13 16.02
C VAL A 17 4.01 5.78 16.23
N GLU A 18 3.31 6.59 17.01
CA GLU A 18 1.87 6.40 17.30
C GLU A 18 1.00 7.45 16.60
N HIS A 19 1.60 8.57 16.20
CA HIS A 19 0.90 9.66 15.52
C HIS A 19 1.56 10.02 14.20
N ARG A 20 0.74 10.40 13.21
CA ARG A 20 1.16 10.67 11.83
C ARG A 20 2.16 11.83 11.72
N ASP A 21 2.02 12.85 12.56
CA ASP A 21 2.90 14.03 12.61
C ASP A 21 4.32 13.71 13.07
N GLN A 22 4.53 12.57 13.74
CA GLN A 22 5.85 12.11 14.19
C GLN A 22 6.61 11.35 13.09
N LEU A 23 5.91 10.89 12.04
CA LEU A 23 6.44 9.93 11.08
C LEU A 23 7.66 10.46 10.32
N ASP A 24 7.59 11.67 9.78
CA ASP A 24 8.67 12.25 8.97
C ASP A 24 9.95 12.41 9.79
N GLN A 25 9.83 12.91 11.02
CA GLN A 25 10.97 13.08 11.91
C GLN A 25 11.55 11.73 12.35
N ALA A 26 10.70 10.74 12.62
CA ALA A 26 11.13 9.42 13.06
C ALA A 26 11.83 8.64 11.92
N LEU A 27 11.34 8.75 10.69
CA LEU A 27 11.99 8.20 9.50
C LEU A 27 13.37 8.83 9.29
N GLN A 28 13.49 10.15 9.39
CA GLN A 28 14.78 10.82 9.24
C GLN A 28 15.79 10.31 10.28
N LYS A 29 15.39 10.24 11.56
CA LYS A 29 16.24 9.68 12.63
C LYS A 29 16.64 8.22 12.39
N CYS A 30 15.72 7.41 11.85
CA CYS A 30 15.99 6.01 11.52
C CYS A 30 17.03 5.89 10.40
N LEU A 31 16.91 6.70 9.35
CA LEU A 31 17.81 6.68 8.19
C LEU A 31 19.19 7.27 8.52
N ASP A 32 19.26 8.27 9.39
CA ASP A 32 20.51 8.90 9.84
C ASP A 32 21.24 8.09 10.91
N SER A 33 20.62 7.04 11.45
CA SER A 33 21.20 6.22 12.52
C SER A 33 22.45 5.48 12.05
N VAL A 34 23.52 5.57 12.83
CA VAL A 34 24.68 4.70 12.68
C VAL A 34 24.35 3.33 13.26
N GLY A 35 24.37 2.29 12.42
CA GLY A 35 24.09 0.92 12.82
C GLY A 35 22.60 0.56 12.78
N PRO A 36 22.23 -0.64 13.27
CA PRO A 36 20.87 -1.16 13.16
C PRO A 36 19.85 -0.31 13.94
N TYR A 37 18.73 -0.03 13.28
CA TYR A 37 17.61 0.72 13.82
C TYR A 37 16.29 -0.01 13.57
N PHE A 38 15.41 -0.06 14.56
CA PHE A 38 14.07 -0.61 14.47
C PHE A 38 13.01 0.46 14.69
N LEU A 39 12.20 0.72 13.66
CA LEU A 39 11.11 1.69 13.71
C LEU A 39 9.76 0.95 13.73
N ASP A 40 9.06 1.02 14.86
CA ASP A 40 7.72 0.46 15.03
C ASP A 40 6.67 1.52 14.67
N VAL A 41 6.02 1.39 13.51
CA VAL A 41 5.03 2.38 13.04
C VAL A 41 3.63 1.82 13.19
N GLN A 42 2.82 2.45 14.03
CA GLN A 42 1.42 2.06 14.20
C GLN A 42 0.60 2.53 13.00
N VAL A 43 -0.09 1.58 12.36
CA VAL A 43 -1.01 1.84 11.24
C VAL A 43 -2.42 1.41 11.61
N VAL A 44 -3.39 1.96 10.89
CA VAL A 44 -4.82 1.61 11.03
C VAL A 44 -5.03 0.21 10.44
N ALA A 45 -5.77 -0.65 11.15
CA ALA A 45 -5.94 -2.04 10.76
C ALA A 45 -6.81 -2.20 9.49
N GLU A 46 -7.68 -1.22 9.22
CA GLU A 46 -8.60 -1.23 8.07
C GLU A 46 -7.97 -0.84 6.72
N GLU A 47 -6.68 -0.49 6.68
CA GLU A 47 -5.96 -0.20 5.42
C GLU A 47 -5.83 -1.49 4.58
N ASN A 48 -6.47 -1.49 3.42
CA ASN A 48 -6.48 -2.61 2.49
C ASN A 48 -5.58 -2.31 1.28
N CYS A 49 -4.96 -3.35 0.71
CA CYS A 49 -4.14 -3.21 -0.49
C CYS A 49 -5.01 -3.12 -1.75
N PHE A 50 -5.15 -1.91 -2.30
CA PHE A 50 -5.72 -1.65 -3.62
C PHE A 50 -4.62 -1.23 -4.61
N PRO A 51 -4.73 -1.50 -5.93
CA PRO A 51 -5.86 -2.14 -6.59
C PRO A 51 -5.94 -3.66 -6.34
N MET A 52 -7.15 -4.23 -6.32
CA MET A 52 -7.37 -5.67 -6.18
C MET A 52 -8.50 -6.19 -7.07
N ILE A 53 -8.42 -7.44 -7.52
CA ILE A 53 -9.56 -8.17 -8.11
C ILE A 53 -10.23 -8.95 -6.98
N PRO A 54 -11.50 -8.69 -6.64
CA PRO A 54 -12.20 -9.44 -5.60
C PRO A 54 -12.32 -10.93 -5.94
N ALA A 55 -12.40 -11.78 -4.91
CA ALA A 55 -12.59 -13.21 -5.11
C ALA A 55 -13.84 -13.49 -5.97
N GLY A 56 -13.67 -14.31 -7.02
CA GLY A 56 -14.75 -14.68 -7.93
C GLY A 56 -15.08 -13.66 -9.03
N ARG A 57 -14.29 -12.58 -9.18
CA ARG A 57 -14.48 -11.55 -10.21
C ARG A 57 -13.47 -11.65 -11.36
N GLY A 58 -13.84 -11.11 -12.52
CA GLY A 58 -13.00 -11.07 -13.70
C GLY A 58 -11.89 -10.02 -13.62
N HIS A 59 -10.86 -10.15 -14.46
CA HIS A 59 -9.71 -9.22 -14.50
C HIS A 59 -10.06 -7.77 -14.85
N HIS A 60 -11.23 -7.53 -15.44
CA HIS A 60 -11.76 -6.21 -15.76
C HIS A 60 -12.48 -5.54 -14.57
N GLU A 61 -12.72 -6.29 -13.48
CA GLU A 61 -13.51 -5.84 -12.32
C GLU A 61 -12.60 -5.46 -11.14
N VAL A 62 -11.64 -4.58 -11.42
CA VAL A 62 -10.63 -4.15 -10.45
C VAL A 62 -11.22 -3.13 -9.47
N LEU A 63 -11.10 -3.35 -8.17
CA LEU A 63 -11.33 -2.32 -7.16
C LEU A 63 -10.09 -1.44 -7.02
N LEU A 64 -10.26 -0.14 -7.26
CA LEU A 64 -9.26 0.92 -7.05
C LEU A 64 -9.29 1.51 -5.63
N ALA A 65 -10.36 1.25 -4.88
CA ALA A 65 -10.55 1.53 -3.45
C ALA A 65 -11.75 0.69 -2.97
N LYS A 66 -12.05 0.70 -1.67
CA LYS A 66 -13.13 -0.11 -1.05
C LYS A 66 -14.44 -0.08 -1.83
N ASP A 67 -14.81 1.08 -2.35
CA ASP A 67 -16.08 1.30 -3.06
C ASP A 67 -15.87 1.94 -4.45
N ARG A 68 -14.70 1.74 -5.08
CA ARG A 68 -14.38 2.32 -6.40
C ARG A 68 -13.95 1.22 -7.36
N LEU A 69 -14.79 0.86 -8.32
CA LEU A 69 -14.42 -0.02 -9.43
C LEU A 69 -13.65 0.76 -10.51
N TYR A 70 -12.79 0.06 -11.22
CA TYR A 70 -12.16 0.55 -12.44
C TYR A 70 -13.22 0.62 -13.55
N GLU A 71 -13.31 1.77 -14.21
CA GLU A 71 -14.19 1.98 -15.36
C GLU A 71 -13.33 2.13 -16.60
N GLU A 72 -13.50 1.22 -17.57
CA GLU A 72 -12.89 1.38 -18.88
C GLU A 72 -13.47 2.60 -19.59
N HIS A 73 -12.67 3.65 -19.69
CA HIS A 73 -12.98 4.75 -20.57
C HIS A 73 -12.74 4.28 -22.01
N SER A 74 -13.81 3.84 -22.66
CA SER A 74 -13.79 3.63 -24.11
C SER A 74 -13.58 4.98 -24.77
N ALA A 75 -12.35 5.28 -25.19
CA ALA A 75 -12.18 6.19 -26.31
C ALA A 75 -12.84 5.50 -27.51
N GLU A 76 -14.03 5.95 -27.88
CA GLU A 76 -14.75 5.45 -29.03
C GLU A 76 -13.95 5.82 -30.30
N ALA A 77 -13.08 4.92 -30.73
CA ALA A 77 -12.55 4.93 -32.09
C ALA A 77 -13.54 4.13 -32.97
N PRO A 78 -13.97 4.68 -34.13
CA PRO A 78 -15.08 4.11 -34.89
C PRO A 78 -14.71 2.70 -35.39
N ARG A 79 -15.51 1.70 -34.98
CA ARG A 79 -15.41 0.34 -35.52
C ARG A 79 -15.87 0.36 -36.97
N ALA A 80 -14.92 0.40 -37.90
CA ALA A 80 -15.19 0.12 -39.29
C ALA A 80 -15.58 -1.35 -39.44
N THR A 81 -16.86 -1.58 -39.76
CA THR A 81 -17.37 -2.84 -40.24
C THR A 81 -16.73 -3.14 -41.60
N THR A 82 -15.84 -4.12 -41.66
CA THR A 82 -15.57 -4.81 -42.94
C THR A 82 -15.69 -6.30 -42.68
N GLY A 83 -16.78 -6.87 -43.20
CA GLY A 83 -17.00 -8.31 -43.17
C GLY A 83 -15.91 -9.05 -43.91
N VAL A 84 -15.62 -10.26 -43.44
CA VAL A 84 -15.16 -11.34 -44.30
C VAL A 84 -16.19 -12.44 -44.16
N GLN A 85 -17.05 -12.54 -45.18
CA GLN A 85 -17.74 -13.76 -45.53
C GLN A 85 -16.71 -14.75 -46.06
N THR A 86 -16.86 -16.02 -45.65
CA THR A 86 -16.20 -17.27 -46.09
C THR A 86 -14.71 -17.40 -45.84
#